data_AF-A0A1Q6WA02-F1
#
_entry.id   AF-A0A1Q6WA02-F1
#
_cell.length_a   1.000
_cell.length_b   1.000
_cell.length_c   1.000
_cell.angle_alpha   90.00
_cell.angle_beta   90.00
_cell.angle_gamma   90.00
#
_symmetry.space_group_name_H-M   'P 1'
#
loop_
_entity.id
_entity.type
_entity.pdbx_description
1 polymer ?
#
loop_
_entity_poly.entity_id
_entity_poly.type
_entity_poly.pdbx_seq_one_letter_code
_entity_poly.pdbx_strand_id
1 'polypeptide(L)'
;MGAYVVLTGHFYGGVMYDIAAEHAPAIGATIVVVVSLWLALGAFSTLARRRVTWALTLVETYRATSGITKLAGILMLVSGVIHLALIASHEGITGALFVIDGFGFIVLGATAFVTSWWRRPAVLWLLATIVAYVIWIIAGWETPDQIGIACKLIELVALGLVLRLGPQGLPTWPRRLWRAVAFPTLVSVATIGIWIGGLVHPDALHAHAGALLQPVAEVATAEQRERAAHLLADTRASITRYGDPAAAIAAGFKPGPASSAEPLRHFENAANAKIILDPNHPQALVYVQTKHGLQLIGAMYQMPRAGQWGPDPGGPLTQWHQHEGICFSPFGFEFSFETPFWTCPVGSTSVTTPPMLHVWIIDNGKLGPFAADLDKTVQKNLQGS
;
A
#
# COMPACT_ATOMS: atom_id res chain seq x y z
N MET A 1 40.19 -11.14 14.19
CA MET A 1 39.01 -12.00 13.94
C MET A 1 37.82 -11.09 13.75
N GLY A 2 37.42 -10.86 12.50
CA GLY A 2 36.33 -9.96 12.15
C GLY A 2 34.99 -10.68 12.26
N ALA A 3 34.05 -10.08 12.98
CA ALA A 3 32.65 -10.49 12.96
C ALA A 3 31.89 -9.47 12.09
N TYR A 4 31.52 -9.92 10.89
CA TYR A 4 30.59 -9.24 10.00
C TYR A 4 29.20 -9.28 10.63
N VAL A 5 28.71 -8.16 11.14
CA VAL A 5 27.29 -7.97 11.40
C VAL A 5 26.66 -7.65 10.04
N VAL A 6 25.95 -8.63 9.50
CA VAL A 6 25.16 -8.50 8.28
C VAL A 6 24.03 -7.51 8.58
N LEU A 7 24.12 -6.32 8.00
CA LEU A 7 23.03 -5.36 7.88
C LEU A 7 21.99 -5.93 6.92
N THR A 8 21.03 -6.70 7.43
CA THR A 8 19.76 -6.91 6.74
C THR A 8 18.93 -5.65 6.91
N GLY A 9 18.98 -4.76 5.91
CA GLY A 9 18.03 -3.67 5.79
C GLY A 9 16.64 -4.25 5.57
N HIS A 10 15.88 -4.41 6.66
CA HIS A 10 14.44 -4.57 6.57
C HIS A 10 13.90 -3.24 6.05
N PHE A 11 13.48 -3.23 4.79
CA PHE A 11 12.53 -2.26 4.28
C PHE A 11 11.21 -2.50 5.03
N TYR A 12 11.05 -1.87 6.19
CA TYR A 12 9.74 -1.75 6.85
C TYR A 12 8.99 -0.65 6.10
N GLY A 13 8.36 -1.01 4.97
CA GLY A 13 7.36 -0.18 4.32
C GLY A 13 6.04 -0.45 5.04
N GLY A 14 5.59 0.46 5.90
CA GLY A 14 4.33 0.30 6.61
C GLY A 14 3.17 0.54 5.66
N VAL A 15 2.87 -0.45 4.83
CA VAL A 15 1.72 -0.46 3.94
C VAL A 15 0.56 -1.17 4.63
N MET A 16 -0.65 -0.64 4.45
CA MET A 16 -1.92 -1.20 4.94
C MET A 16 -2.10 -2.71 4.66
N TYR A 17 -1.48 -3.18 3.57
CA TYR A 17 -1.21 -4.57 3.24
C TYR A 17 0.20 -4.66 2.70
N ASP A 18 1.21 -4.73 3.58
CA ASP A 18 2.58 -4.94 3.11
C ASP A 18 2.71 -6.28 2.37
N ILE A 19 3.68 -6.37 1.47
CA ILE A 19 4.06 -7.67 0.92
C ILE A 19 4.64 -8.45 2.07
N ALA A 20 3.92 -9.48 2.53
CA ALA A 20 4.47 -10.42 3.49
C ALA A 20 5.83 -10.90 2.96
N ALA A 21 6.88 -10.82 3.78
CA ALA A 21 8.25 -11.08 3.32
C ALA A 21 8.38 -12.49 2.72
N GLU A 22 7.61 -13.42 3.29
CA GLU A 22 7.40 -14.79 2.86
C GLU A 22 6.67 -14.93 1.51
N HIS A 23 5.93 -13.92 1.06
CA HIS A 23 5.22 -13.90 -0.22
C HIS A 23 6.02 -13.24 -1.35
N ALA A 24 7.06 -12.46 -1.05
CA ALA A 24 7.92 -11.80 -2.03
C ALA A 24 8.47 -12.73 -3.16
N PRO A 25 8.81 -14.02 -2.92
CA PRO A 25 9.23 -14.93 -3.98
C PRO A 25 8.22 -15.11 -5.12
N ALA A 26 6.92 -14.91 -4.86
CA ALA A 26 5.87 -15.04 -5.87
C ALA A 26 5.96 -13.99 -7.00
N ILE A 27 6.51 -12.80 -6.71
CA ILE A 27 6.77 -11.77 -7.72
C ILE A 27 7.82 -12.27 -8.71
N GLY A 28 8.93 -12.81 -8.20
CA GLY A 28 9.98 -13.41 -9.01
C GLY A 28 9.46 -14.56 -9.87
N ALA A 29 8.66 -15.44 -9.27
CA ALA A 29 8.06 -16.58 -9.97
C ALA A 29 7.17 -16.12 -11.16
N THR A 30 6.39 -15.05 -10.98
CA THR A 30 5.53 -14.51 -12.03
C THR A 30 6.34 -13.96 -13.21
N ILE A 31 7.40 -13.20 -12.95
CA ILE A 31 8.31 -12.70 -14.00
C ILE A 31 8.93 -13.87 -14.77
N VAL A 32 9.43 -14.88 -14.05
CA VAL A 32 10.03 -16.08 -14.64
C VAL A 32 9.03 -16.79 -15.56
N VAL A 33 7.75 -16.91 -15.17
CA VAL A 33 6.72 -17.53 -16.01
C VAL A 33 6.48 -16.76 -17.29
N VAL A 34 6.34 -15.44 -17.22
CA VAL A 34 6.10 -14.61 -18.41
C VAL A 34 7.27 -14.74 -19.40
N VAL A 35 8.50 -14.67 -18.89
CA VAL A 35 9.72 -14.85 -19.71
C VAL A 35 9.78 -16.26 -20.28
N SER A 36 9.50 -17.29 -19.47
CA SER A 36 9.53 -18.69 -19.89
C SER A 36 8.49 -18.99 -20.97
N LEU A 37 7.27 -18.45 -20.84
CA LEU A 37 6.23 -18.57 -21.86
C LEU A 37 6.64 -17.90 -23.17
N TRP A 38 7.22 -16.71 -23.10
CA TRP A 38 7.69 -15.99 -24.28
C TRP A 38 8.80 -16.78 -25.02
N LEU A 39 9.77 -17.29 -24.27
CA LEU A 39 10.84 -18.14 -24.82
C LEU A 39 10.29 -19.45 -25.41
N ALA A 40 9.37 -20.11 -24.71
CA ALA A 40 8.75 -21.35 -25.18
C ALA A 40 7.97 -21.13 -26.48
N LEU A 41 7.15 -20.07 -26.57
CA LEU A 41 6.44 -19.72 -27.80
C LEU A 41 7.39 -19.40 -28.95
N GLY A 42 8.53 -18.74 -28.68
CA GLY A 42 9.59 -18.50 -29.66
C GLY A 42 10.27 -19.79 -30.14
N ALA A 43 10.54 -20.71 -29.22
CA ALA A 43 11.11 -22.03 -29.52
C ALA A 43 10.15 -22.88 -30.36
N PHE A 44 8.88 -22.97 -29.96
CA PHE A 44 7.85 -23.69 -30.71
C PHE A 44 7.63 -23.10 -32.11
N SER A 45 7.62 -21.77 -32.23
CA SER A 45 7.55 -21.10 -33.53
C SER A 45 8.76 -21.43 -34.42
N THR A 46 9.94 -21.58 -33.83
CA THR A 46 11.16 -21.96 -34.56
C THR A 46 11.13 -23.42 -34.99
N LEU A 47 10.67 -24.33 -34.14
CA LEU A 47 10.48 -25.74 -34.47
C LEU A 47 9.39 -25.94 -35.55
N ALA A 48 8.32 -25.15 -35.49
CA ALA A 48 7.28 -25.11 -36.52
C ALA A 48 7.86 -24.66 -37.88
N ARG A 49 8.70 -23.62 -37.90
CA ARG A 49 9.44 -23.20 -39.13
C ARG A 49 10.35 -24.31 -39.68
N ARG A 50 10.89 -25.16 -38.81
CA ARG A 50 11.68 -26.36 -39.17
C ARG A 50 10.82 -27.57 -39.55
N ARG A 51 9.50 -27.39 -39.71
CA ARG A 51 8.52 -28.43 -40.09
C ARG A 51 8.42 -29.61 -39.11
N VAL A 52 8.69 -29.38 -37.83
CA VAL A 52 8.40 -30.36 -36.78
C VAL A 52 6.89 -30.47 -36.60
N THR A 53 6.31 -31.64 -36.85
CA THR A 53 4.86 -31.86 -36.99
C THR A 53 4.05 -31.48 -35.75
N TRP A 54 4.48 -31.91 -34.56
CA TRP A 54 3.78 -31.56 -33.32
C TRP A 54 3.84 -30.06 -33.00
N ALA A 55 4.95 -29.39 -33.35
CA ALA A 55 5.12 -27.96 -33.10
C ALA A 55 4.27 -27.12 -34.06
N LEU A 56 4.10 -27.57 -35.30
CA LEU A 56 3.16 -26.99 -36.25
C LEU A 56 1.73 -27.04 -35.70
N THR A 57 1.25 -28.23 -35.32
CA THR A 57 -0.09 -28.42 -34.77
C THR A 57 -0.32 -27.54 -33.55
N LEU A 58 0.66 -27.45 -32.64
CA LEU A 58 0.57 -26.63 -31.42
C LEU A 58 0.49 -25.14 -31.75
N VAL A 59 1.35 -24.63 -32.64
CA VAL A 59 1.37 -23.22 -33.03
C VAL A 59 0.09 -22.83 -33.78
N GLU A 60 -0.43 -23.70 -34.66
CA GLU A 60 -1.68 -23.47 -35.38
C GLU A 60 -2.89 -23.48 -34.43
N THR A 61 -2.96 -24.45 -33.52
CA THR A 61 -4.01 -24.51 -32.50
C THR A 61 -3.99 -23.27 -31.61
N TYR A 62 -2.80 -22.85 -31.16
CA TYR A 62 -2.63 -21.61 -30.41
C TYR A 62 -3.10 -20.41 -31.23
N ARG A 63 -2.67 -20.26 -32.49
CA ARG A 63 -3.08 -19.13 -33.34
C ARG A 63 -4.59 -19.09 -33.58
N ALA A 64 -5.22 -20.24 -33.81
CA ALA A 64 -6.67 -20.37 -34.01
C ALA A 64 -7.50 -20.09 -32.75
N THR A 65 -6.90 -20.23 -31.56
CA THR A 65 -7.59 -19.96 -30.29
C THR A 65 -7.90 -18.47 -30.12
N SER A 66 -9.10 -18.16 -29.60
CA SER A 66 -9.54 -16.77 -29.39
C SER A 66 -8.63 -16.01 -28.41
N GLY A 67 -8.51 -14.68 -28.60
CA GLY A 67 -7.72 -13.83 -27.69
C GLY A 67 -8.20 -13.90 -26.24
N ILE A 68 -9.52 -14.02 -26.02
CA ILE A 68 -10.12 -14.13 -24.68
C ILE A 68 -9.72 -15.46 -24.02
N THR A 69 -9.76 -16.57 -24.77
CA THR A 69 -9.33 -17.88 -24.27
C THR A 69 -7.84 -17.89 -23.93
N LYS A 70 -7.00 -17.30 -24.78
CA LYS A 70 -5.56 -17.13 -24.51
C LYS A 70 -5.32 -16.39 -23.21
N LEU A 71 -5.97 -15.24 -23.05
CA LEU A 71 -5.82 -14.40 -21.86
C LEU A 71 -6.30 -15.13 -20.60
N ALA A 72 -7.48 -15.77 -20.64
CA ALA A 72 -7.98 -16.55 -19.50
C ALA A 72 -7.04 -17.71 -19.13
N GLY A 73 -6.49 -18.43 -20.12
CA GLY A 73 -5.51 -19.49 -19.90
C GLY A 73 -4.22 -18.99 -19.26
N ILE A 74 -3.70 -17.85 -19.72
CA ILE A 74 -2.50 -17.21 -19.16
C ILE A 74 -2.75 -16.75 -17.72
N LEU A 75 -3.89 -16.11 -17.44
CA LEU A 75 -4.22 -15.65 -16.08
C LEU A 75 -4.37 -16.82 -15.10
N MET A 76 -4.99 -17.92 -15.52
CA MET A 76 -5.01 -19.15 -14.71
C MET A 76 -3.59 -19.69 -14.49
N LEU A 77 -2.75 -19.78 -15.52
CA LEU A 77 -1.37 -20.23 -15.35
C LEU A 77 -0.58 -19.35 -14.36
N VAL A 78 -0.70 -18.03 -14.48
CA VAL A 78 -0.06 -17.07 -13.57
C VAL A 78 -0.57 -17.28 -12.15
N SER A 79 -1.89 -17.42 -11.95
CA SER A 79 -2.46 -17.74 -10.64
C SER A 79 -1.88 -19.04 -10.09
N GLY A 80 -1.81 -20.09 -10.91
CA GLY A 80 -1.26 -21.39 -10.51
C GLY A 80 0.19 -21.30 -10.03
N VAL A 81 1.03 -20.53 -10.73
CA VAL A 81 2.43 -20.34 -10.30
C VAL A 81 2.51 -19.52 -9.00
N ILE A 82 1.69 -18.49 -8.85
CA ILE A 82 1.63 -17.73 -7.59
C ILE A 82 1.26 -18.68 -6.44
N HIS A 83 0.24 -19.53 -6.59
CA HIS A 83 -0.14 -20.49 -5.55
C HIS A 83 1.00 -21.45 -5.21
N LEU A 84 1.73 -21.97 -6.22
CA LEU A 84 2.89 -22.82 -5.97
C LEU A 84 4.03 -22.07 -5.26
N ALA A 85 4.25 -20.80 -5.59
CA ALA A 85 5.29 -19.99 -4.95
C ALA A 85 4.97 -19.69 -3.47
N LEU A 86 3.69 -19.66 -3.10
CA LEU A 86 3.20 -19.42 -1.74
C LEU A 86 3.21 -20.68 -0.86
N ILE A 87 3.54 -21.87 -1.39
CA ILE A 87 3.56 -23.09 -0.57
C ILE A 87 4.53 -22.97 0.61
N ALA A 88 5.71 -22.38 0.37
CA ALA A 88 6.75 -22.29 1.39
C ALA A 88 6.38 -21.39 2.58
N SER A 89 5.39 -20.51 2.41
CA SER A 89 4.90 -19.62 3.47
C SER A 89 3.74 -20.20 4.28
N HIS A 90 3.20 -21.37 3.91
CA HIS A 90 2.01 -21.94 4.53
C HIS A 90 2.22 -23.39 4.98
N GLU A 91 1.94 -23.67 6.25
CA GLU A 91 2.03 -25.02 6.81
C GLU A 91 0.67 -25.75 6.81
N GLY A 92 0.73 -27.07 7.01
CA GLY A 92 -0.46 -27.91 7.22
C GLY A 92 -1.43 -27.93 6.03
N ILE A 93 -2.72 -27.73 6.33
CA ILE A 93 -3.81 -27.84 5.35
C ILE A 93 -3.74 -26.70 4.32
N THR A 94 -3.39 -25.48 4.74
CA THR A 94 -3.32 -24.32 3.85
C THR A 94 -2.26 -24.52 2.77
N GLY A 95 -1.06 -24.98 3.13
CA GLY A 95 -0.02 -25.32 2.15
C GLY A 95 -0.45 -26.42 1.16
N ALA A 96 -1.18 -27.44 1.62
CA ALA A 96 -1.71 -28.48 0.75
C ALA A 96 -2.77 -27.94 -0.24
N LEU A 97 -3.61 -27.00 0.20
CA LEU A 97 -4.58 -26.32 -0.68
C LEU A 97 -3.87 -25.48 -1.74
N PHE A 98 -2.82 -24.75 -1.38
CA PHE A 98 -1.98 -24.02 -2.34
C PHE A 98 -1.34 -24.93 -3.40
N VAL A 99 -0.90 -26.15 -3.03
CA VAL A 99 -0.43 -27.16 -4.00
C VAL A 99 -1.56 -27.55 -4.95
N ILE A 100 -2.73 -27.91 -4.41
CA ILE A 100 -3.89 -28.35 -5.19
C ILE A 100 -4.33 -27.26 -6.17
N ASP A 101 -4.43 -26.02 -5.70
CA ASP A 101 -4.81 -24.88 -6.52
C ASP A 101 -3.76 -24.56 -7.58
N GLY A 102 -2.48 -24.56 -7.20
CA GLY A 102 -1.37 -24.33 -8.11
C GLY A 102 -1.38 -25.26 -9.31
N PHE A 103 -1.45 -26.57 -9.05
CA PHE A 103 -1.54 -27.56 -10.12
C PHE A 103 -2.89 -27.52 -10.86
N GLY A 104 -4.00 -27.33 -10.14
CA GLY A 104 -5.34 -27.23 -10.71
C GLY A 104 -5.41 -26.12 -11.77
N PHE A 105 -4.91 -24.94 -11.45
CA PHE A 105 -4.88 -23.82 -12.37
C PHE A 105 -3.96 -24.02 -13.57
N ILE A 106 -2.78 -24.62 -13.40
CA ILE A 106 -1.88 -24.94 -14.51
C ILE A 106 -2.56 -25.92 -15.47
N VAL A 107 -3.20 -26.97 -14.95
CA VAL A 107 -3.91 -27.98 -15.75
C VAL A 107 -5.12 -27.35 -16.46
N LEU A 108 -5.92 -26.54 -15.77
CA LEU A 108 -7.08 -25.85 -16.36
C LEU A 108 -6.66 -24.84 -17.43
N GLY A 109 -5.55 -24.12 -17.21
CA GLY A 109 -4.93 -23.24 -18.19
C GLY A 109 -4.49 -23.97 -19.46
N ALA A 110 -3.84 -25.13 -19.31
CA ALA A 110 -3.40 -25.95 -20.44
C ALA A 110 -4.58 -26.58 -21.21
N THR A 111 -5.56 -27.13 -20.48
CA THR A 111 -6.73 -27.79 -21.10
C THR A 111 -7.62 -26.82 -21.88
N ALA A 112 -7.53 -25.51 -21.63
CA ALA A 112 -8.22 -24.47 -22.41
C ALA A 112 -7.84 -24.46 -23.90
N PHE A 113 -6.68 -25.01 -24.26
CA PHE A 113 -6.19 -25.09 -25.63
C PHE A 113 -6.39 -26.46 -26.29
N VAL A 114 -6.75 -27.48 -25.50
CA VAL A 114 -6.77 -28.88 -25.96
C VAL A 114 -8.17 -29.47 -25.95
N THR A 115 -9.03 -28.99 -25.05
CA THR A 115 -10.34 -29.60 -24.77
C THR A 115 -11.47 -28.60 -24.97
N SER A 116 -12.69 -29.10 -25.13
CA SER A 116 -13.90 -28.28 -25.22
C SER A 116 -14.65 -28.14 -23.89
N TRP A 117 -14.36 -29.01 -22.92
CA TRP A 117 -15.08 -29.10 -21.64
C TRP A 117 -14.45 -28.29 -20.50
N TRP A 118 -13.24 -27.74 -20.68
CA TRP A 118 -12.48 -26.99 -19.67
C TRP A 118 -13.25 -25.84 -19.00
N ARG A 119 -14.20 -25.22 -19.71
CA ARG A 119 -14.87 -23.99 -19.27
C ARG A 119 -15.64 -24.17 -17.96
N ARG A 120 -16.34 -25.29 -17.80
CA ARG A 120 -17.17 -25.54 -16.60
C ARG A 120 -16.30 -25.80 -15.36
N PRO A 121 -15.30 -26.70 -15.40
CA PRO A 121 -14.33 -26.87 -14.33
C PRO A 121 -13.60 -25.56 -13.98
N ALA A 122 -13.17 -24.78 -14.98
CA ALA A 122 -12.48 -23.52 -14.74
C ALA A 122 -13.35 -22.52 -13.95
N VAL A 123 -14.63 -22.37 -14.30
CA VAL A 123 -15.56 -21.50 -13.55
C VAL A 123 -15.72 -21.97 -12.12
N LEU A 124 -15.90 -23.29 -11.90
CA LEU A 124 -16.08 -23.84 -10.56
C LEU A 124 -14.83 -23.67 -9.70
N TRP A 125 -13.64 -23.89 -10.28
CA TRP A 125 -12.36 -23.75 -9.58
C TRP A 125 -12.06 -22.31 -9.20
N LEU A 126 -12.25 -21.37 -10.14
CA LEU A 126 -12.07 -19.93 -9.89
C LEU A 126 -13.05 -19.42 -8.82
N LEU A 127 -14.30 -19.87 -8.86
CA LEU A 127 -15.27 -19.50 -7.81
C LEU A 127 -14.89 -20.10 -6.46
N ALA A 128 -14.49 -21.37 -6.41
CA ALA A 128 -14.12 -22.04 -5.17
C ALA A 128 -12.93 -21.37 -4.48
N THR A 129 -11.89 -21.02 -5.24
CA THR A 129 -10.68 -20.36 -4.73
C THR A 129 -10.93 -18.94 -4.22
N ILE A 130 -11.72 -18.14 -4.93
CA ILE A 130 -12.13 -16.80 -4.48
C ILE A 130 -12.95 -16.89 -3.18
N VAL A 131 -13.94 -17.80 -3.13
CA VAL A 131 -14.78 -17.98 -1.92
C VAL A 131 -13.95 -18.51 -0.76
N ALA A 132 -13.05 -19.47 -0.99
CA ALA A 132 -12.17 -20.02 0.04
C ALA A 132 -11.30 -18.92 0.66
N TYR A 133 -10.70 -18.04 -0.15
CA TYR A 133 -9.89 -16.94 0.36
C TYR A 133 -10.68 -15.97 1.25
N VAL A 134 -11.90 -15.61 0.83
CA VAL A 134 -12.79 -14.76 1.65
C VAL A 134 -13.12 -15.43 2.98
N ILE A 135 -13.39 -16.73 2.98
CA ILE A 135 -13.64 -17.50 4.21
C ILE A 135 -12.40 -17.51 5.11
N TRP A 136 -11.20 -17.70 4.55
CA TRP A 136 -9.94 -17.71 5.31
C TRP A 136 -9.66 -16.37 6.00
N ILE A 137 -9.89 -15.25 5.31
CA ILE A 137 -9.78 -13.91 5.89
C ILE A 137 -10.79 -13.73 7.03
N ILE A 138 -12.07 -14.05 6.79
CA ILE A 138 -13.12 -13.88 7.81
C ILE A 138 -12.87 -14.75 9.03
N ALA A 139 -12.31 -15.95 8.85
CA ALA A 139 -11.93 -16.85 9.93
C ALA A 139 -10.64 -16.41 10.67
N GLY A 140 -9.92 -15.41 10.16
CA GLY A 140 -8.64 -14.95 10.73
C GLY A 140 -7.49 -15.94 10.55
N TRP A 141 -7.61 -16.88 9.60
CA TRP A 141 -6.55 -17.87 9.30
C TRP A 141 -5.54 -17.36 8.28
N GLU A 142 -5.88 -16.29 7.56
CA GLU A 142 -5.00 -15.60 6.62
C GLU A 142 -5.18 -14.09 6.81
N THR A 143 -4.08 -13.36 6.86
CA THR A 143 -4.11 -11.90 6.79
C THR A 143 -4.11 -11.47 5.32
N PRO A 144 -5.02 -10.58 4.89
CA PRO A 144 -4.95 -10.05 3.55
C PRO A 144 -3.60 -9.35 3.34
N ASP A 145 -2.91 -9.69 2.25
CA ASP A 145 -1.66 -9.07 1.84
C ASP A 145 -1.75 -8.67 0.34
N GLN A 146 -0.79 -7.88 -0.14
CA GLN A 146 -0.78 -7.41 -1.52
C GLN A 146 -0.81 -8.56 -2.54
N ILE A 147 -0.09 -9.65 -2.28
CA ILE A 147 0.05 -10.76 -3.23
C ILE A 147 -1.22 -11.61 -3.23
N GLY A 148 -1.81 -11.90 -2.08
CA GLY A 148 -3.10 -12.56 -1.96
C GLY A 148 -4.21 -11.80 -2.67
N ILE A 149 -4.33 -10.49 -2.44
CA ILE A 149 -5.33 -9.63 -3.09
C ILE A 149 -5.12 -9.58 -4.61
N ALA A 150 -3.89 -9.36 -5.07
CA ALA A 150 -3.57 -9.32 -6.50
C ALA A 150 -3.87 -10.67 -7.19
N CYS A 151 -3.55 -11.77 -6.53
CA CYS A 151 -3.83 -13.12 -7.01
C CYS A 151 -5.34 -13.34 -7.18
N LYS A 152 -6.16 -12.96 -6.18
CA LYS A 152 -7.61 -13.08 -6.29
C LYS A 152 -8.20 -12.15 -7.35
N LEU A 153 -7.63 -10.96 -7.59
CA LEU A 153 -8.05 -10.11 -8.70
C LEU A 153 -7.74 -10.73 -10.07
N ILE A 154 -6.60 -11.40 -10.22
CA ILE A 154 -6.25 -12.16 -11.44
C ILE A 154 -7.29 -13.25 -11.69
N GLU A 155 -7.65 -14.02 -10.66
CA GLU A 155 -8.68 -15.06 -10.74
C GLU A 155 -10.05 -14.49 -11.06
N LEU A 156 -10.40 -13.36 -10.45
CA LEU A 156 -11.65 -12.64 -10.71
C LEU A 156 -11.75 -12.22 -12.17
N VAL A 157 -10.64 -11.73 -12.73
CA VAL A 157 -10.57 -11.34 -14.13
C VAL A 157 -10.70 -12.55 -15.03
N ALA A 158 -9.97 -13.63 -14.73
CA ALA A 158 -10.06 -14.89 -15.47
C ALA A 158 -11.49 -15.43 -15.47
N LEU A 159 -12.17 -15.43 -14.33
CA LEU A 159 -13.56 -15.89 -14.19
C LEU A 159 -14.49 -15.09 -15.10
N GLY A 160 -14.36 -13.76 -15.10
CA GLY A 160 -15.13 -12.89 -15.98
C GLY A 160 -14.94 -13.17 -17.46
N LEU A 161 -13.70 -13.41 -17.89
CA LEU A 161 -13.38 -13.78 -19.27
C LEU A 161 -14.00 -15.14 -19.64
N VAL A 162 -13.88 -16.14 -18.76
CA VAL A 162 -14.43 -17.49 -18.98
C VAL A 162 -15.97 -17.46 -19.07
N LEU A 163 -16.64 -16.64 -18.26
CA LEU A 163 -18.09 -16.46 -18.31
C LEU A 163 -18.58 -15.77 -19.60
N ARG A 164 -17.73 -14.95 -20.25
CA ARG A 164 -18.01 -14.34 -21.56
C ARG A 164 -17.92 -15.33 -22.71
N LEU A 165 -17.11 -16.39 -22.60
CA LEU A 165 -16.93 -17.45 -23.61
C LEU A 165 -18.11 -18.44 -23.73
N GLY A 166 -19.31 -18.08 -23.25
CA GLY A 166 -20.46 -18.99 -23.26
C GLY A 166 -21.05 -19.29 -24.66
N PRO A 167 -22.01 -20.23 -24.75
CA PRO A 167 -22.46 -20.79 -26.03
C PRO A 167 -22.96 -19.71 -27.02
N GLN A 168 -22.64 -19.90 -28.30
CA GLN A 168 -23.19 -19.11 -29.40
C GLN A 168 -24.67 -19.46 -29.60
N GLY A 169 -25.54 -18.76 -28.88
CA GLY A 169 -26.98 -18.71 -29.10
C GLY A 169 -27.47 -17.35 -28.66
N LEU A 170 -28.52 -16.81 -29.30
CA LEU A 170 -29.11 -15.51 -28.99
C LEU A 170 -29.44 -15.46 -27.49
N PRO A 171 -28.65 -14.76 -26.65
CA PRO A 171 -28.92 -14.69 -25.23
C PRO A 171 -30.18 -13.85 -25.05
N THR A 172 -31.07 -14.23 -24.13
CA THR A 172 -32.13 -13.33 -23.70
C THR A 172 -31.51 -12.03 -23.18
N TRP A 173 -32.16 -10.88 -23.41
CA TRP A 173 -31.68 -9.56 -23.00
C TRP A 173 -31.15 -9.51 -21.54
N PRO A 174 -31.78 -10.17 -20.54
CA PRO A 174 -31.26 -10.23 -19.18
C PRO A 174 -29.90 -10.92 -19.06
N ARG A 175 -29.67 -12.02 -19.79
CA ARG A 175 -28.37 -12.73 -19.79
C ARG A 175 -27.27 -11.94 -20.48
N ARG A 176 -27.62 -11.15 -21.50
CA ARG A 176 -26.69 -10.27 -22.20
C ARG A 176 -26.29 -9.08 -21.32
N LEU A 177 -27.26 -8.45 -20.67
CA LEU A 177 -27.02 -7.39 -19.70
C LEU A 177 -26.16 -7.90 -18.54
N TRP A 178 -26.54 -9.02 -17.92
CA TRP A 178 -25.78 -9.62 -16.82
C TRP A 178 -24.32 -9.93 -17.21
N ARG A 179 -24.04 -10.47 -18.39
CA ARG A 179 -22.66 -10.67 -18.89
C ARG A 179 -21.88 -9.37 -19.11
N ALA A 180 -22.57 -8.28 -19.45
CA ALA A 180 -21.95 -6.98 -19.68
C ALA A 180 -21.61 -6.27 -18.36
N VAL A 181 -22.50 -6.35 -17.35
CA VAL A 181 -22.31 -5.68 -16.05
C VAL A 181 -21.65 -6.54 -14.98
N ALA A 182 -21.73 -7.88 -15.03
CA ALA A 182 -21.18 -8.74 -13.96
C ALA A 182 -19.68 -8.53 -13.75
N PHE A 183 -18.89 -8.45 -14.82
CA PHE A 183 -17.44 -8.21 -14.71
C PHE A 183 -17.10 -6.86 -14.04
N PRO A 184 -17.56 -5.70 -14.55
CA PRO A 184 -17.28 -4.42 -13.90
C PRO A 184 -17.87 -4.35 -12.50
N THR A 185 -19.07 -4.89 -12.25
CA THR A 185 -19.65 -4.91 -10.89
C THR A 185 -18.80 -5.73 -9.91
N LEU A 186 -18.30 -6.90 -10.32
CA LEU A 186 -17.49 -7.76 -9.48
C LEU A 186 -16.12 -7.12 -9.17
N VAL A 187 -15.49 -6.48 -10.16
CA VAL A 187 -14.26 -5.68 -9.98
C VAL A 187 -14.51 -4.49 -9.07
N SER A 188 -15.61 -3.76 -9.25
CA SER A 188 -15.99 -2.63 -8.40
C SER A 188 -16.25 -3.07 -6.97
N VAL A 189 -16.97 -4.18 -6.75
CA VAL A 189 -17.22 -4.73 -5.41
C VAL A 189 -15.93 -5.19 -4.75
N ALA A 190 -15.03 -5.87 -5.48
CA ALA A 190 -13.73 -6.25 -4.95
C ALA A 190 -12.88 -5.03 -4.55
N THR A 191 -12.86 -4.01 -5.42
CA THR A 191 -12.15 -2.74 -5.14
C THR A 191 -12.75 -2.05 -3.91
N ILE A 192 -14.08 -1.94 -3.81
CA ILE A 192 -14.78 -1.37 -2.66
C ILE A 192 -14.52 -2.19 -1.39
N GLY A 193 -14.45 -3.52 -1.47
CA GLY A 193 -14.10 -4.39 -0.35
C GLY A 193 -12.71 -4.09 0.21
N ILE A 194 -11.73 -3.84 -0.66
CA ILE A 194 -10.36 -3.42 -0.27
C ILE A 194 -10.41 -2.06 0.45
N TRP A 195 -11.19 -1.10 -0.06
CA TRP A 195 -11.40 0.20 0.60
C TRP A 195 -12.06 0.06 1.98
N ILE A 196 -13.12 -0.75 2.09
CA ILE A 196 -13.84 -0.95 3.36
C ILE A 196 -12.94 -1.66 4.36
N GLY A 197 -12.19 -2.69 3.95
CA GLY A 197 -11.20 -3.36 4.82
C GLY A 197 -10.18 -2.38 5.39
N GLY A 198 -9.68 -1.46 4.56
CA GLY A 198 -8.76 -0.40 4.99
C GLY A 198 -9.34 0.66 5.89
N LEU A 199 -10.61 1.00 5.71
CA LEU A 199 -11.29 1.99 6.54
C LEU A 199 -11.81 1.40 7.86
N VAL A 200 -12.05 0.08 7.91
CA VAL A 200 -12.65 -0.61 9.07
C VAL A 200 -11.58 -1.18 10.01
N HIS A 201 -10.37 -1.45 9.54
CA HIS A 201 -9.23 -1.86 10.36
C HIS A 201 -8.16 -0.77 10.37
N PRO A 202 -8.29 0.29 11.20
CA PRO A 202 -7.15 1.15 11.48
C PRO A 202 -6.09 0.28 12.14
N ASP A 203 -5.02 -0.01 11.44
CA ASP A 203 -3.85 -0.59 12.05
C ASP A 203 -3.24 0.45 12.99
N ALA A 204 -2.82 0.01 14.17
CA ALA A 204 -2.42 0.92 15.26
C ALA A 204 -1.22 1.82 14.90
N LEU A 205 -0.54 1.53 13.79
CA LEU A 205 0.59 2.29 13.28
C LEU A 205 0.18 3.38 12.30
N HIS A 206 -1.05 3.47 11.78
CA HIS A 206 -1.44 4.58 10.93
C HIS A 206 -2.13 5.69 11.74
N ALA A 207 -1.50 6.86 11.80
CA ALA A 207 -2.12 8.03 12.43
C ALA A 207 -3.28 8.55 11.58
N HIS A 208 -3.09 8.57 10.25
CA HIS A 208 -4.08 8.91 9.24
C HIS A 208 -3.65 8.35 7.87
N ALA A 209 -4.47 8.58 6.84
CA ALA A 209 -4.18 8.11 5.49
C ALA A 209 -2.79 8.59 5.01
N GLY A 210 -1.90 7.62 4.76
CA GLY A 210 -0.54 7.90 4.33
C GLY A 210 0.39 8.40 5.44
N ALA A 211 0.10 8.23 6.74
CA ALA A 211 1.01 8.56 7.83
C ALA A 211 1.27 7.36 8.74
N LEU A 212 2.51 6.85 8.70
CA LEU A 212 2.99 5.73 9.50
C LEU A 212 3.66 6.22 10.78
N LEU A 213 3.27 5.68 11.93
CA LEU A 213 3.86 5.89 13.24
C LEU A 213 5.09 5.03 13.44
N GLN A 214 6.06 5.54 14.20
CA GLN A 214 7.21 4.79 14.66
C GLN A 214 6.74 3.63 15.57
N PRO A 215 7.18 2.39 15.32
CA PRO A 215 6.85 1.27 16.20
C PRO A 215 7.53 1.43 17.56
N VAL A 216 6.72 1.44 18.61
CA VAL A 216 7.13 1.62 20.02
C VAL A 216 6.35 0.66 20.92
N ALA A 217 6.76 0.52 22.18
CA ALA A 217 6.02 -0.26 23.16
C ALA A 217 4.61 0.31 23.39
N GLU A 218 3.62 -0.53 23.72
CA GLU A 218 2.23 -0.10 23.92
C GLU A 218 2.03 0.85 25.11
N VAL A 219 2.88 0.71 26.15
CA VAL A 219 2.73 1.46 27.40
C VAL A 219 4.01 2.21 27.73
N ALA A 220 3.88 3.52 27.99
CA ALA A 220 4.99 4.35 28.41
C ALA A 220 5.47 4.00 29.82
N THR A 221 6.78 3.95 30.00
CA THR A 221 7.44 3.87 31.31
C THR A 221 7.32 5.19 32.08
N ALA A 222 7.62 5.19 33.38
CA ALA A 222 7.65 6.41 34.18
C ALA A 222 8.71 7.40 33.67
N GLU A 223 9.90 6.91 33.33
CA GLU A 223 10.99 7.72 32.75
C GLU A 223 10.57 8.34 31.41
N GLN A 224 9.87 7.59 30.55
CA GLN A 224 9.34 8.12 29.29
C GLN A 224 8.29 9.21 29.50
N ARG A 225 7.41 9.07 30.49
CA ARG A 225 6.44 10.12 30.85
C ARG A 225 7.15 11.41 31.30
N GLU A 226 8.17 11.27 32.14
CA GLU A 226 8.97 12.40 32.62
C GLU A 226 9.72 13.08 31.47
N ARG A 227 10.41 12.31 30.63
CA ARG A 227 11.11 12.85 29.45
C ARG A 227 10.17 13.53 28.45
N ALA A 228 8.99 12.96 28.21
CA ALA A 228 7.97 13.59 27.38
C ALA A 228 7.49 14.93 27.99
N ALA A 229 7.27 14.98 29.31
CA ALA A 229 6.89 16.22 29.98
C ALA A 229 7.99 17.29 29.87
N HIS A 230 9.26 16.91 30.04
CA HIS A 230 10.40 17.82 29.85
C HIS A 230 10.49 18.33 28.41
N LEU A 231 10.39 17.45 27.41
CA LEU A 231 10.40 17.83 26.00
C LEU A 231 9.31 18.87 25.68
N LEU A 232 8.09 18.68 26.19
CA LEU A 232 6.99 19.63 26.01
C LEU A 232 7.29 20.98 26.68
N ALA A 233 7.76 20.96 27.93
CA ALA A 233 8.07 22.16 28.70
C ALA A 233 9.20 22.97 28.05
N ASP A 234 10.29 22.30 27.66
CA ASP A 234 11.46 22.93 27.05
C ASP A 234 11.12 23.49 25.67
N THR A 235 10.34 22.74 24.87
CA THR A 235 9.84 23.23 23.58
C THR A 235 9.02 24.49 23.76
N ARG A 236 8.02 24.47 24.66
CA ARG A 236 7.17 25.62 24.97
C ARG A 236 7.99 26.84 25.38
N ALA A 237 8.93 26.66 26.31
CA ALA A 237 9.78 27.74 26.79
C ALA A 237 10.61 28.35 25.65
N SER A 238 11.21 27.52 24.81
CA SER A 238 12.11 27.98 23.75
C SER A 238 11.40 28.70 22.61
N ILE A 239 10.20 28.25 22.23
CA ILE A 239 9.48 28.82 21.09
C ILE A 239 8.61 30.01 21.44
N THR A 240 8.41 30.33 22.73
CA THR A 240 7.55 31.46 23.17
C THR A 240 7.98 32.79 22.54
N ARG A 241 9.28 33.00 22.30
CA ARG A 241 9.83 34.18 21.61
C ARG A 241 9.36 34.36 20.17
N TYR A 242 8.83 33.30 19.56
CA TYR A 242 8.32 33.29 18.19
C TYR A 242 6.80 33.44 18.11
N GLY A 243 6.15 33.88 19.20
CA GLY A 243 4.71 34.18 19.17
C GLY A 243 4.35 35.19 18.06
N ASP A 244 5.23 36.15 17.80
CA ASP A 244 5.16 37.02 16.62
C ASP A 244 5.86 36.35 15.41
N PRO A 245 5.14 36.10 14.30
CA PRO A 245 5.73 35.56 13.08
C PRO A 245 6.91 36.38 12.53
N ALA A 246 6.94 37.70 12.76
CA ALA A 246 8.08 38.53 12.33
C ALA A 246 9.37 38.16 13.06
N ALA A 247 9.28 37.80 14.35
CA ALA A 247 10.43 37.32 15.13
C ALA A 247 10.93 35.96 14.62
N ALA A 248 10.03 35.07 14.20
CA ALA A 248 10.41 33.81 13.57
C ALA A 248 11.14 34.03 12.24
N ILE A 249 10.62 34.92 11.38
CA ILE A 249 11.26 35.27 10.11
C ILE A 249 12.64 35.88 10.33
N ALA A 250 12.76 36.80 11.30
CA ALA A 250 14.05 37.41 11.67
C ALA A 250 15.07 36.37 12.18
N ALA A 251 14.59 35.30 12.83
CA ALA A 251 15.42 34.17 13.27
C ALA A 251 15.73 33.15 12.16
N GLY A 252 15.32 33.40 10.92
CA GLY A 252 15.64 32.58 9.76
C GLY A 252 14.61 31.51 9.42
N PHE A 253 13.47 31.47 10.12
CA PHE A 253 12.36 30.59 9.74
C PHE A 253 11.65 31.13 8.48
N LYS A 254 11.32 30.26 7.54
CA LYS A 254 10.68 30.59 6.27
C LYS A 254 9.33 29.91 6.17
N PRO A 255 8.25 30.63 5.84
CA PRO A 255 6.94 30.01 5.65
C PRO A 255 6.99 29.01 4.49
N GLY A 256 6.48 27.80 4.72
CA GLY A 256 6.22 26.83 3.67
C GLY A 256 5.16 27.32 2.67
N PRO A 257 4.98 26.59 1.55
CA PRO A 257 4.00 26.92 0.52
C PRO A 257 2.61 27.14 1.14
N ALA A 258 1.94 28.22 0.71
CA ALA A 258 0.57 28.46 1.12
C ALA A 258 -0.37 27.50 0.36
N SER A 259 -1.00 26.56 1.07
CA SER A 259 -2.10 25.77 0.52
C SER A 259 -3.42 26.17 1.18
N SER A 260 -4.47 26.37 0.39
CA SER A 260 -5.83 26.55 0.93
C SER A 260 -6.38 25.27 1.58
N ALA A 261 -5.76 24.13 1.31
CA ALA A 261 -6.10 22.84 1.92
C ALA A 261 -5.36 22.59 3.24
N GLU A 262 -4.30 23.35 3.54
CA GLU A 262 -3.50 23.19 4.75
C GLU A 262 -3.66 24.40 5.69
N PRO A 263 -4.56 24.30 6.68
CA PRO A 263 -4.83 25.37 7.63
C PRO A 263 -3.68 25.67 8.61
N LEU A 264 -2.72 24.76 8.70
CA LEU A 264 -1.52 24.91 9.50
C LEU A 264 -0.39 25.47 8.62
N ARG A 265 0.44 26.31 9.21
CA ARG A 265 1.56 26.95 8.54
C ARG A 265 2.84 26.55 9.24
N HIS A 266 3.61 25.69 8.58
CA HIS A 266 4.95 25.34 9.01
C HIS A 266 5.92 26.39 8.52
N PHE A 267 6.62 27.01 9.45
CA PHE A 267 7.71 27.93 9.20
C PHE A 267 8.99 27.15 9.43
N GLU A 268 9.72 26.81 8.37
CA GLU A 268 10.87 25.91 8.40
C GLU A 268 12.19 26.66 8.55
N ASN A 269 13.16 26.08 9.25
CA ASN A 269 14.51 26.62 9.38
C ASN A 269 15.56 25.63 8.86
N ALA A 270 16.10 25.92 7.67
CA ALA A 270 17.12 25.08 7.04
C ALA A 270 18.42 24.99 7.84
N ALA A 271 18.75 25.97 8.69
CA ALA A 271 19.92 25.90 9.57
C ALA A 271 19.79 24.78 10.61
N ASN A 272 18.56 24.42 10.96
CA ASN A 272 18.26 23.40 11.97
C ASN A 272 18.10 22.00 11.34
N ALA A 273 18.17 21.85 10.00
CA ALA A 273 17.81 20.60 9.30
C ALA A 273 18.61 19.35 9.72
N LYS A 274 19.77 19.51 10.36
CA LYS A 274 20.62 18.40 10.84
C LYS A 274 20.57 18.18 12.35
N ILE A 275 19.87 19.04 13.09
CA ILE A 275 19.82 18.99 14.55
C ILE A 275 18.70 18.04 14.95
N ILE A 276 19.00 17.01 15.73
CA ILE A 276 18.02 15.98 16.10
C ILE A 276 17.42 16.33 17.45
N LEU A 277 16.11 16.59 17.45
CA LEU A 277 15.28 16.76 18.65
C LEU A 277 15.90 17.68 19.72
N ASP A 278 16.25 18.91 19.34
CA ASP A 278 16.72 19.96 20.26
C ASP A 278 15.64 21.04 20.39
N PRO A 279 15.03 21.22 21.59
CA PRO A 279 14.04 22.24 21.86
C PRO A 279 14.43 23.67 21.48
N ASN A 280 15.74 23.98 21.45
CA ASN A 280 16.23 25.30 21.09
C ASN A 280 16.37 25.53 19.59
N HIS A 281 16.34 24.47 18.81
CA HIS A 281 16.55 24.48 17.37
C HIS A 281 15.53 23.59 16.65
N PRO A 282 14.21 23.88 16.75
CA PRO A 282 13.20 23.12 16.03
C PRO A 282 13.36 23.30 14.52
N GLN A 283 13.08 22.25 13.75
CA GLN A 283 13.13 22.30 12.29
C GLN A 283 12.01 23.15 11.71
N ALA A 284 10.83 23.13 12.35
CA ALA A 284 9.76 24.05 12.01
C ALA A 284 8.97 24.54 13.22
N LEU A 285 8.42 25.75 13.09
CA LEU A 285 7.40 26.31 13.98
C LEU A 285 6.04 26.13 13.32
N VAL A 286 5.02 25.78 14.11
CA VAL A 286 3.67 25.51 13.60
C VAL A 286 2.72 26.61 14.05
N TYR A 287 2.16 27.32 13.07
CA TYR A 287 1.14 28.34 13.28
C TYR A 287 -0.21 27.89 12.75
N VAL A 288 -1.29 28.34 13.37
CA VAL A 288 -2.64 28.26 12.81
C VAL A 288 -3.08 29.64 12.35
N GLN A 289 -3.74 29.70 11.18
CA GLN A 289 -4.39 30.93 10.73
C GLN A 289 -5.73 31.13 11.46
N THR A 290 -5.82 32.16 12.29
CA THR A 290 -7.06 32.59 12.97
C THR A 290 -7.66 33.82 12.28
N LYS A 291 -8.81 34.31 12.77
CA LYS A 291 -9.38 35.60 12.33
C LYS A 291 -8.51 36.80 12.68
N HIS A 292 -7.67 36.66 13.70
CA HIS A 292 -6.82 37.72 14.25
C HIS A 292 -5.38 37.68 13.72
N GLY A 293 -5.01 36.64 12.98
CA GLY A 293 -3.68 36.47 12.42
C GLY A 293 -3.12 35.06 12.63
N LEU A 294 -1.81 34.90 12.49
CA LEU A 294 -1.14 33.65 12.78
C LEU A 294 -0.94 33.51 14.29
N GLN A 295 -1.36 32.38 14.85
CA GLN A 295 -1.12 32.01 16.23
C GLN A 295 -0.15 30.84 16.31
N LEU A 296 0.93 30.98 17.09
CA LEU A 296 1.88 29.89 17.35
C LEU A 296 1.21 28.81 18.21
N ILE A 297 1.22 27.57 17.74
CA ILE A 297 0.56 26.44 18.42
C ILE A 297 1.48 25.24 18.67
N GLY A 298 2.69 25.23 18.10
CA GLY A 298 3.64 24.15 18.34
C GLY A 298 4.95 24.28 17.59
N ALA A 299 5.74 23.22 17.68
CA ALA A 299 6.94 23.01 16.88
C ALA A 299 6.90 21.61 16.25
N MET A 300 7.65 21.44 15.17
CA MET A 300 7.86 20.16 14.52
C MET A 300 9.37 19.88 14.47
N TYR A 301 9.73 18.70 14.94
CA TYR A 301 11.07 18.14 14.79
C TYR A 301 11.08 17.19 13.63
N GLN A 302 12.13 17.20 12.82
CA GLN A 302 12.20 16.38 11.62
C GLN A 302 13.57 15.74 11.49
N MET A 303 13.58 14.45 11.13
CA MET A 303 14.79 13.71 10.89
C MET A 303 15.45 14.13 9.56
N PRO A 304 16.80 14.07 9.44
CA PRO A 304 17.48 14.53 8.23
C PRO A 304 17.21 13.67 6.98
N ARG A 305 16.72 12.44 7.15
CA ARG A 305 16.51 11.46 6.07
C ARG A 305 15.25 10.61 6.31
N ALA A 306 14.56 10.27 5.23
CA ALA A 306 13.50 9.26 5.23
C ALA A 306 14.03 7.88 5.66
N GLY A 307 13.16 7.09 6.30
CA GLY A 307 13.50 5.75 6.80
C GLY A 307 14.43 5.73 8.02
N GLN A 308 14.80 6.89 8.58
CA GLN A 308 15.56 6.99 9.82
C GLN A 308 14.69 7.56 10.92
N TRP A 309 14.13 6.66 11.74
CA TRP A 309 13.29 7.00 12.88
C TRP A 309 14.02 7.86 13.92
N GLY A 310 13.24 8.71 14.59
CA GLY A 310 13.75 9.63 15.58
C GLY A 310 14.03 8.96 16.93
N PRO A 311 14.76 9.64 17.82
CA PRO A 311 14.92 9.18 19.20
C PRO A 311 13.57 9.12 19.90
N ASP A 312 13.38 8.13 20.77
CA ASP A 312 12.11 7.85 21.43
C ASP A 312 12.13 8.22 22.93
N PRO A 313 12.13 9.51 23.29
CA PRO A 313 12.19 9.91 24.70
C PRO A 313 10.90 9.59 25.45
N GLY A 314 9.75 9.59 24.76
CA GLY A 314 8.41 9.46 25.35
C GLY A 314 7.73 8.12 25.11
N GLY A 315 8.32 7.20 24.37
CA GLY A 315 7.68 5.93 24.02
C GLY A 315 6.41 6.17 23.20
N PRO A 316 5.31 5.45 23.50
CA PRO A 316 4.03 5.64 22.82
C PRO A 316 3.41 7.03 23.01
N LEU A 317 3.98 7.91 23.85
CA LEU A 317 3.53 9.28 23.98
C LEU A 317 4.05 10.16 22.83
N THR A 318 5.29 9.97 22.36
CA THR A 318 5.91 10.81 21.34
C THR A 318 5.71 10.19 19.95
N GLN A 319 4.69 10.65 19.24
CA GLN A 319 4.28 10.07 17.95
C GLN A 319 5.15 10.58 16.80
N TRP A 320 6.37 10.07 16.72
CA TRP A 320 7.13 10.13 15.48
C TRP A 320 6.33 9.46 14.37
N HIS A 321 6.20 10.14 13.24
CA HIS A 321 5.50 9.62 12.08
C HIS A 321 6.17 10.07 10.79
N GLN A 322 5.99 9.31 9.73
CA GLN A 322 6.39 9.72 8.39
C GLN A 322 5.20 9.61 7.45
N HIS A 323 5.07 10.58 6.55
CA HIS A 323 4.11 10.46 5.47
C HIS A 323 4.69 9.60 4.36
N GLU A 324 3.89 8.65 3.90
CA GLU A 324 4.17 7.71 2.83
C GLU A 324 3.12 7.84 1.73
N GLY A 325 3.47 7.41 0.52
CA GLY A 325 2.54 7.42 -0.60
C GLY A 325 2.14 8.81 -1.09
N ILE A 326 3.02 9.81 -0.95
CA ILE A 326 2.82 11.14 -1.54
C ILE A 326 3.20 11.08 -3.03
N CYS A 327 2.24 11.26 -3.93
CA CYS A 327 2.51 11.23 -5.36
C CYS A 327 2.95 12.60 -5.89
N PHE A 328 4.17 12.68 -6.42
CA PHE A 328 4.70 13.89 -7.04
C PHE A 328 4.66 13.80 -8.58
N SER A 329 4.05 14.78 -9.25
CA SER A 329 3.98 14.88 -10.72
C SER A 329 4.82 16.06 -11.24
N PRO A 330 5.52 15.91 -12.38
CA PRO A 330 6.23 17.02 -13.04
C PRO A 330 5.30 18.11 -13.59
N PHE A 331 3.98 17.89 -13.62
CA PHE A 331 2.97 18.88 -14.05
C PHE A 331 2.32 19.64 -12.89
N GLY A 332 2.77 19.44 -11.65
CA GLY A 332 2.30 20.14 -10.46
C GLY A 332 2.09 19.22 -9.26
N PHE A 333 1.88 19.82 -8.08
CA PHE A 333 1.49 19.10 -6.86
C PHE A 333 0.04 18.64 -6.98
N GLU A 334 -0.19 17.43 -7.46
CA GLU A 334 -1.39 16.70 -7.04
C GLU A 334 -1.06 16.09 -5.68
N PHE A 335 -1.64 16.63 -4.60
CA PHE A 335 -1.79 15.90 -3.34
C PHE A 335 -2.74 14.72 -3.58
N SER A 336 -2.30 13.75 -4.39
CA SER A 336 -2.94 12.46 -4.50
C SER A 336 -2.13 11.52 -3.63
N PHE A 337 -2.79 10.93 -2.65
CA PHE A 337 -2.28 9.71 -2.06
C PHE A 337 -2.23 8.64 -3.15
N GLU A 338 -1.34 7.68 -2.98
CA GLU A 338 -1.34 6.50 -3.82
C GLU A 338 -2.73 5.86 -3.90
N THR A 339 -3.03 5.26 -5.04
CA THR A 339 -4.24 4.45 -5.16
C THR A 339 -4.17 3.29 -4.15
N PRO A 340 -5.29 2.59 -3.86
CA PRO A 340 -5.28 1.41 -2.99
C PRO A 340 -4.34 0.28 -3.44
N PHE A 341 -3.78 0.39 -4.64
CA PHE A 341 -2.79 -0.52 -5.21
C PHE A 341 -1.35 -0.03 -5.05
N TRP A 342 -1.13 0.95 -4.18
CA TRP A 342 0.17 1.59 -3.96
C TRP A 342 0.83 2.05 -5.28
N THR A 343 0.01 2.65 -6.15
CA THR A 343 0.47 3.21 -7.43
C THR A 343 0.08 4.67 -7.50
N CYS A 344 1.06 5.51 -7.80
CA CYS A 344 0.80 6.88 -8.19
C CYS A 344 0.19 6.95 -9.59
N PRO A 345 -0.55 8.03 -9.92
CA PRO A 345 -0.98 8.30 -11.29
C PRO A 345 0.18 8.16 -12.28
N VAL A 346 -0.14 7.71 -13.50
CA VAL A 346 0.89 7.49 -14.54
C VAL A 346 1.68 8.78 -14.77
N GLY A 347 3.01 8.70 -14.61
CA GLY A 347 3.92 9.84 -14.72
C GLY A 347 4.27 10.52 -13.40
N SER A 348 3.74 10.04 -12.28
CA SER A 348 4.05 10.50 -10.92
C SER A 348 4.93 9.50 -10.16
N THR A 349 5.71 9.99 -9.21
CA THR A 349 6.56 9.17 -8.33
C THR A 349 6.10 9.29 -6.88
N SER A 350 6.10 8.16 -6.16
CA SER A 350 5.86 8.15 -4.72
C SER A 350 7.05 8.72 -3.96
N VAL A 351 6.77 9.47 -2.91
CA VAL A 351 7.75 10.06 -2.00
C VAL A 351 7.33 9.79 -0.56
N THR A 352 8.30 9.38 0.25
CA THR A 352 8.19 9.30 1.71
C THR A 352 8.88 10.51 2.33
N THR A 353 8.21 11.20 3.25
CA THR A 353 8.81 12.29 4.00
C THR A 353 9.74 11.75 5.08
N PRO A 354 10.80 12.48 5.46
CA PRO A 354 11.53 12.16 6.69
C PRO A 354 10.62 12.12 7.92
N PRO A 355 10.83 11.18 8.86
CA PRO A 355 10.08 11.13 10.11
C PRO A 355 10.05 12.47 10.83
N MET A 356 8.89 12.82 11.36
CA MET A 356 8.63 14.06 12.08
C MET A 356 7.86 13.81 13.39
N LEU A 357 8.07 14.69 14.35
CA LEU A 357 7.40 14.70 15.64
C LEU A 357 6.85 16.10 15.90
N HIS A 358 5.54 16.20 16.06
CA HIS A 358 4.90 17.45 16.46
C HIS A 358 4.84 17.55 17.98
N VAL A 359 5.07 18.77 18.47
CA VAL A 359 4.92 19.12 19.88
C VAL A 359 3.98 20.31 19.96
N TRP A 360 2.73 20.03 20.34
CA TRP A 360 1.67 21.01 20.49
C TRP A 360 1.80 21.70 21.85
N ILE A 361 2.01 23.02 21.83
CA ILE A 361 2.06 23.83 23.06
C ILE A 361 0.67 24.28 23.51
N ILE A 362 -0.37 23.86 22.83
CA ILE A 362 -1.77 24.05 23.22
C ILE A 362 -2.37 22.75 23.73
N ASP A 363 -3.52 22.84 24.40
CA ASP A 363 -4.30 21.64 24.69
C ASP A 363 -4.88 21.07 23.39
N ASN A 364 -4.32 19.94 22.95
CA ASN A 364 -4.73 19.22 21.75
C ASN A 364 -5.88 18.21 22.03
N GLY A 365 -6.66 18.46 23.08
CA GLY A 365 -7.82 17.66 23.44
C GLY A 365 -7.46 16.20 23.70
N LYS A 366 -8.21 15.29 23.08
CA LYS A 366 -8.09 13.84 23.33
C LYS A 366 -6.83 13.23 22.71
N LEU A 367 -6.24 13.88 21.71
CA LEU A 367 -5.05 13.37 21.01
C LEU A 367 -3.76 13.62 21.80
N GLY A 368 -3.74 14.68 22.61
CA GLY A 368 -2.61 15.01 23.47
C GLY A 368 -1.47 15.77 22.77
N PRO A 369 -0.46 16.20 23.54
CA PRO A 369 0.52 17.21 23.12
C PRO A 369 1.54 16.75 22.08
N PHE A 370 1.57 15.45 21.77
CA PHE A 370 2.53 14.85 20.86
C PHE A 370 1.87 14.07 19.73
N ALA A 371 0.56 14.26 19.55
CA ALA A 371 -0.16 13.59 18.48
C ALA A 371 0.37 14.00 17.11
N ALA A 372 0.35 13.08 16.15
CA ALA A 372 0.69 13.39 14.77
C ALA A 372 -0.19 14.52 14.20
N ASP A 373 -1.47 14.56 14.60
CA ASP A 373 -2.46 15.52 14.12
C ASP A 373 -2.90 16.52 15.19
N LEU A 374 -3.30 17.70 14.73
CA LEU A 374 -4.08 18.64 15.54
C LEU A 374 -5.56 18.19 15.55
N ASP A 375 -6.16 18.09 16.73
CA ASP A 375 -7.56 17.73 16.90
C ASP A 375 -8.45 18.70 16.11
N LYS A 376 -9.31 18.16 15.25
CA LYS A 376 -10.16 18.95 14.33
C LYS A 376 -11.11 19.90 15.08
N THR A 377 -11.54 19.53 16.28
CA THR A 377 -12.37 20.39 17.14
C THR A 377 -11.56 21.55 17.66
N VAL A 378 -10.34 21.29 18.15
CA VAL A 378 -9.41 22.33 18.61
C VAL A 378 -9.05 23.28 17.47
N GLN A 379 -8.72 22.73 16.30
CA GLN A 379 -8.44 23.50 15.09
C GLN A 379 -9.60 24.41 14.71
N LYS A 380 -10.83 23.87 14.63
CA LYS A 380 -12.02 24.65 14.29
C LYS A 380 -12.27 25.77 15.30
N ASN A 381 -12.04 25.51 16.59
CA ASN A 381 -12.18 26.52 17.63
C ASN A 381 -11.14 27.65 17.47
N LEU A 382 -9.87 27.32 17.21
CA LEU A 382 -8.81 28.32 16.99
C LEU A 382 -9.07 29.17 15.74
N GLN A 383 -9.60 28.58 14.68
CA GLN A 383 -9.92 29.31 13.45
C GLN A 383 -11.20 30.14 13.57
N GLY A 384 -12.17 29.66 14.36
CA GLY A 384 -13.43 30.35 14.62
C GLY A 384 -13.32 31.50 15.62
N SER A 385 -12.26 31.51 16.46
CA SER A 385 -12.02 32.53 17.48
C SER A 385 -11.54 33.85 16.90
#